data_AF-A0A9Q0QHQ6-F1
#
_entry.id   AF-A0A9Q0QHQ6-F1
#
_cell.length_a   1.000
_cell.length_b   1.000
_cell.length_c   1.000
_cell.angle_alpha   90.00
_cell.angle_beta   90.00
_cell.angle_gamma   90.00
#
_symmetry.space_group_name_H-M   'P 1'
#
loop_
_entity.id
_entity.type
_entity.pdbx_description
1 polymer ?
#
loop_
_entity_poly.entity_id
_entity_poly.type
_entity_poly.pdbx_seq_one_letter_code
_entity_poly.pdbx_strand_id
1 'polypeptide(L)'
;MKILKISFIGAILLGCLAITLSATEPSEEDRSSLEFINNGEEEDNSDLPWPENEETTSSLRGANRFLAQKVRAVMTCNNYPRVCRASGSPGPDCCKKKCVNVLTDRVNCGMCGKKCKYAEICCKGKCVNPKSDKKNCGGCSNKCKKGSASPPANHGLTSTRPAAFMSCCILCFQPCRAAIGGKNGKTYVVTTPDDDPINPKPGMLRYGAIRTEPLWIIFARDMVITLENELMINSYKTIDGRGARVEITGGPCLTIEHVSHVIVHGISIHDCKPSKRGLVKSSPTHVGERQGSDGDAIAIFASSNIWIDHCYLARCMDGLIDVIHATTAVTISNNYFTEHDKVMLLGHNDEYTADRVMKVTVVFNHFGPNLYQRMPRVRFGYAHAANNRYDKWQMYAIGGSAGSTIFSEGNYFIAPDIPNAKEVTKREVNGGWKSWKWRSSKDVFMNSAYFVQSGYGSCAPRYSQAQSFTVSPGSMTPALTSDAGPLNCVVGEAC
;
A
#
# COMPACT_ATOMS: atom_id res chain seq x y z
N MET A 1 -9.03 56.34 33.55
CA MET A 1 -9.82 55.66 34.60
C MET A 1 -10.88 54.83 33.86
N LYS A 2 -10.79 53.49 33.73
CA LYS A 2 -11.05 52.45 34.76
C LYS A 2 -12.43 52.71 35.42
N ILE A 3 -13.44 51.85 35.41
CA ILE A 3 -13.42 50.42 35.75
C ILE A 3 -14.84 49.81 35.57
N LEU A 4 -14.85 48.49 35.34
CA LEU A 4 -15.85 47.43 35.61
C LEU A 4 -17.35 47.67 35.39
N LYS A 5 -17.90 46.78 34.54
CA LYS A 5 -19.26 46.24 34.68
C LYS A 5 -19.23 45.03 35.62
N ILE A 6 -20.12 45.03 36.62
CA ILE A 6 -20.39 43.93 37.54
C ILE A 6 -21.70 43.22 37.12
N SER A 7 -21.67 41.92 37.34
CA SER A 7 -22.63 40.83 37.18
C SER A 7 -24.12 41.10 37.37
N PHE A 8 -24.95 40.36 36.61
CA PHE A 8 -26.34 40.04 36.96
C PHE A 8 -26.58 38.54 36.86
N ILE A 9 -27.18 38.00 37.92
CA ILE A 9 -27.71 36.64 38.10
C ILE A 9 -29.16 36.62 37.61
N GLY A 10 -29.62 35.53 36.99
CA GLY A 10 -31.05 35.30 36.72
C GLY A 10 -31.32 33.98 35.99
N ALA A 11 -31.71 32.96 36.75
CA ALA A 11 -32.17 31.66 36.25
C ALA A 11 -33.66 31.72 35.87
N ILE A 12 -34.05 31.16 34.71
CA ILE A 12 -35.42 30.70 34.43
C ILE A 12 -35.36 29.39 33.61
N LEU A 13 -35.71 28.30 34.29
CA LEU A 13 -36.34 27.09 33.75
C LEU A 13 -37.77 27.43 33.31
N LEU A 14 -38.24 26.92 32.16
CA LEU A 14 -39.53 26.23 31.96
C LEU A 14 -39.74 25.99 30.44
N GLY A 15 -40.05 24.75 30.05
CA GLY A 15 -40.45 24.45 28.67
C GLY A 15 -40.41 22.99 28.25
N CYS A 16 -40.87 22.05 29.09
CA CYS A 16 -41.24 20.70 28.64
C CYS A 16 -42.76 20.56 28.79
N LEU A 17 -43.47 20.42 27.67
CA LEU A 17 -44.88 20.04 27.66
C LEU A 17 -45.00 18.62 27.11
N ALA A 18 -45.69 17.79 27.89
CA ALA A 18 -45.97 16.39 27.64
C ALA A 18 -47.06 16.20 26.58
N ILE A 19 -46.95 15.11 25.81
CA ILE A 19 -48.10 14.43 25.20
C ILE A 19 -47.94 12.94 25.52
N THR A 20 -48.91 12.40 26.24
CA THR A 20 -49.09 10.98 26.59
C THR A 20 -50.25 10.38 25.80
N LEU A 21 -50.19 9.05 25.60
CA LEU A 21 -51.19 8.05 25.13
C LEU A 21 -50.64 7.33 23.89
N SER A 22 -50.60 6.01 23.75
CA SER A 22 -51.08 4.86 24.53
C SER A 22 -50.30 3.63 24.02
N ALA A 23 -50.05 2.64 24.87
CA ALA A 23 -49.46 1.37 24.50
C ALA A 23 -50.53 0.43 23.90
N THR A 24 -50.18 -0.31 22.84
CA THR A 24 -50.90 -1.51 22.37
C THR A 24 -49.90 -2.56 21.90
N GLU A 25 -50.03 -3.76 22.46
CA GLU A 25 -49.31 -5.00 22.16
C GLU A 25 -49.72 -5.58 20.78
N PRO A 26 -48.91 -6.46 20.17
CA PRO A 26 -49.42 -7.46 19.25
C PRO A 26 -49.39 -8.87 19.88
N SER A 27 -50.53 -9.54 19.70
CA SER A 27 -50.92 -10.89 20.08
C SER A 27 -50.16 -12.01 19.35
N GLU A 28 -50.07 -13.16 20.03
CA GLU A 28 -49.76 -14.50 19.50
C GLU A 28 -50.96 -15.15 18.76
N GLU A 29 -50.69 -16.36 18.22
CA GLU A 29 -51.50 -17.31 17.43
C GLU A 29 -51.36 -17.11 15.90
N ASP A 30 -50.80 -18.04 15.12
CA ASP A 30 -51.13 -19.47 15.10
C ASP A 30 -49.97 -20.47 15.20
N ARG A 31 -50.33 -21.60 15.81
CA ARG A 31 -49.55 -22.78 16.19
C ARG A 31 -50.01 -23.97 15.34
N SER A 32 -49.09 -24.84 14.93
CA SER A 32 -49.33 -26.29 14.69
C SER A 32 -47.98 -26.92 14.29
N SER A 33 -47.19 -27.44 15.25
CA SER A 33 -47.26 -28.76 15.88
C SER A 33 -46.65 -29.89 15.04
N LEU A 34 -45.56 -30.47 15.55
CA LEU A 34 -45.39 -31.90 15.77
C LEU A 34 -44.16 -32.11 16.69
N GLU A 35 -44.45 -32.53 17.92
CA GLU A 35 -43.51 -33.02 18.93
C GLU A 35 -43.26 -34.53 18.78
N PHE A 36 -42.27 -35.01 19.57
CA PHE A 36 -41.96 -36.38 20.01
C PHE A 36 -40.99 -37.14 19.08
N ILE A 37 -39.88 -37.74 19.51
CA ILE A 37 -39.55 -38.43 20.78
C ILE A 37 -38.02 -38.32 21.07
N ASN A 38 -37.66 -38.12 22.34
CA ASN A 38 -36.34 -38.45 22.93
C ASN A 38 -36.33 -39.93 23.34
N ASN A 39 -35.24 -40.68 23.10
CA ASN A 39 -34.79 -41.81 23.94
C ASN A 39 -33.42 -42.41 23.50
N GLY A 40 -32.60 -42.77 24.50
CA GLY A 40 -31.50 -43.77 24.47
C GLY A 40 -30.11 -43.18 24.20
N GLU A 41 -29.21 -43.01 25.17
CA GLU A 41 -28.41 -44.00 25.96
C GLU A 41 -27.16 -44.55 25.26
N GLU A 42 -26.20 -44.95 26.10
CA GLU A 42 -24.72 -44.94 26.02
C GLU A 42 -24.01 -46.07 25.23
N GLU A 43 -22.67 -46.02 25.32
CA GLU A 43 -21.62 -47.05 25.11
C GLU A 43 -20.89 -46.99 23.76
N ASP A 44 -19.59 -46.62 23.68
CA ASP A 44 -18.31 -47.17 24.19
C ASP A 44 -17.49 -47.86 23.06
N ASN A 45 -16.20 -47.53 23.05
CA ASN A 45 -15.03 -48.23 22.53
C ASN A 45 -14.93 -48.70 21.06
N SER A 46 -13.84 -48.30 20.40
CA SER A 46 -12.63 -49.15 20.25
C SER A 46 -11.74 -48.78 19.05
N ASP A 47 -10.46 -49.06 19.26
CA ASP A 47 -9.24 -48.73 18.52
C ASP A 47 -9.03 -49.35 17.12
N LEU A 48 -7.89 -48.93 16.51
CA LEU A 48 -6.94 -49.68 15.65
C LEU A 48 -6.79 -49.20 14.18
N PRO A 49 -5.66 -49.48 13.48
CA PRO A 49 -4.32 -48.92 13.73
C PRO A 49 -3.57 -48.52 12.42
N TRP A 50 -2.40 -47.91 12.59
CA TRP A 50 -1.40 -47.66 11.55
C TRP A 50 -0.56 -48.92 11.27
N PRO A 51 -0.07 -49.16 10.03
CA PRO A 51 0.95 -50.18 9.80
C PRO A 51 2.37 -49.58 9.84
N GLU A 52 3.21 -50.21 10.67
CA GLU A 52 4.67 -50.24 10.55
C GLU A 52 5.11 -51.15 9.40
N ASN A 53 6.37 -51.02 8.97
CA ASN A 53 7.26 -52.12 8.58
C ASN A 53 8.72 -51.60 8.53
N GLU A 54 9.51 -52.07 9.51
CA GLU A 54 10.84 -52.72 9.43
C GLU A 54 11.86 -52.30 8.35
N GLU A 55 13.18 -52.37 8.51
CA GLU A 55 14.18 -52.54 9.57
C GLU A 55 15.53 -52.38 8.81
N THR A 56 16.62 -51.95 9.45
CA THR A 56 17.93 -52.62 9.28
C THR A 56 18.92 -52.13 10.32
N THR A 57 19.65 -53.10 10.83
CA THR A 57 20.45 -53.15 12.04
C THR A 57 21.86 -52.61 11.87
N SER A 58 22.44 -52.03 12.93
CA SER A 58 23.84 -52.31 13.32
C SER A 58 24.16 -51.84 14.75
N SER A 59 24.33 -52.85 15.61
CA SER A 59 25.28 -52.99 16.74
C SER A 59 25.85 -51.74 17.42
N LEU A 60 25.57 -51.56 18.71
CA LEU A 60 26.49 -50.94 19.67
C LEU A 60 26.43 -51.65 21.05
N ARG A 61 27.50 -52.35 21.41
CA ARG A 61 27.91 -52.59 22.81
C ARG A 61 29.04 -51.61 23.14
N GLY A 62 28.97 -50.97 24.30
CA GLY A 62 30.14 -50.38 24.97
C GLY A 62 29.97 -48.94 25.47
N ALA A 63 30.04 -48.80 26.79
CA ALA A 63 29.97 -47.59 27.61
C ALA A 63 30.81 -46.38 27.16
N ASN A 64 30.29 -45.16 27.34
CA ASN A 64 30.78 -44.20 28.34
C ASN A 64 30.09 -42.83 28.25
N ARG A 65 29.77 -42.28 29.43
CA ARG A 65 29.35 -40.89 29.62
C ARG A 65 30.52 -39.95 29.32
N PHE A 66 30.41 -39.16 28.26
CA PHE A 66 31.13 -37.89 28.11
C PHE A 66 30.17 -36.86 27.52
N LEU A 67 30.05 -35.71 28.19
CA LEU A 67 29.31 -34.54 27.72
C LEU A 67 29.96 -34.01 26.44
N ALA A 68 29.38 -34.33 25.28
CA ALA A 68 29.69 -33.66 24.03
C ALA A 68 28.52 -32.75 23.65
N GLN A 69 28.77 -31.44 23.69
CA GLN A 69 27.95 -30.43 23.04
C GLN A 69 27.71 -30.88 21.59
N LYS A 70 26.49 -31.33 21.27
CA LYS A 70 26.09 -31.62 19.89
C LYS A 70 26.02 -30.27 19.19
N VAL A 71 27.13 -29.84 18.58
CA VAL A 71 27.13 -28.75 17.61
C VAL A 71 26.08 -29.14 16.58
N ARG A 72 24.94 -28.43 16.56
CA ARG A 72 23.94 -28.61 15.50
C ARG A 72 24.65 -28.31 14.20
N ALA A 73 25.00 -29.36 13.45
CA ALA A 73 25.60 -29.22 12.14
C ALA A 73 24.66 -28.34 11.31
N VAL A 74 25.12 -27.16 10.90
CA VAL A 74 24.36 -26.29 10.02
C VAL A 74 24.10 -27.10 8.74
N MET A 75 22.84 -27.42 8.49
CA MET A 75 22.39 -28.20 7.33
C MET A 75 22.59 -27.36 6.06
N THR A 76 23.84 -27.27 5.59
CA THR A 76 24.18 -26.57 4.35
C THR A 76 24.09 -27.53 3.17
N CYS A 77 23.74 -27.01 2.00
CA CYS A 77 23.57 -27.85 0.82
C CYS A 77 24.86 -28.54 0.35
N ASN A 78 26.04 -28.06 0.77
CA ASN A 78 27.32 -28.71 0.48
C ASN A 78 27.40 -30.09 1.15
N ASN A 79 26.85 -30.22 2.36
CA ASN A 79 26.85 -31.46 3.14
C ASN A 79 25.55 -32.25 2.95
N TYR A 80 24.45 -31.56 2.64
CA TYR A 80 23.11 -32.14 2.47
C TYR A 80 22.46 -31.66 1.16
N PRO A 81 22.91 -32.13 -0.02
CA PRO A 81 22.43 -31.61 -1.31
C PRO A 81 20.92 -31.71 -1.53
N ARG A 82 20.25 -32.68 -0.88
CA ARG A 82 18.80 -32.87 -0.96
C ARG A 82 18.00 -31.68 -0.44
N VAL A 83 18.59 -30.83 0.41
CA VAL A 83 17.92 -29.62 0.93
C VAL A 83 17.53 -28.64 -0.19
N CYS A 84 18.27 -28.61 -1.31
CA CYS A 84 17.95 -27.78 -2.47
C CYS A 84 16.83 -28.35 -3.34
N ARG A 85 16.43 -29.61 -3.14
CA ARG A 85 15.29 -30.21 -3.84
C ARG A 85 14.01 -30.20 -3.01
N ALA A 86 14.08 -29.70 -1.78
CA ALA A 86 12.91 -29.55 -0.93
C ALA A 86 11.98 -28.47 -1.47
N SER A 87 10.67 -28.66 -1.27
CA SER A 87 9.64 -27.68 -1.61
C SER A 87 9.91 -26.36 -0.89
N GLY A 88 9.90 -25.23 -1.62
CA GLY A 88 10.19 -23.90 -1.09
C GLY A 88 11.67 -23.47 -1.09
N SER A 89 12.59 -24.31 -1.56
CA SER A 89 13.99 -23.92 -1.76
C SER A 89 14.15 -22.95 -2.96
N PRO A 90 15.16 -22.05 -2.96
CA PRO A 90 15.38 -21.11 -4.07
C PRO A 90 15.80 -21.76 -5.41
N GLY A 91 16.14 -23.05 -5.40
CA GLY A 91 16.42 -23.83 -6.60
C GLY A 91 17.23 -25.10 -6.30
N PRO A 92 17.32 -26.02 -7.27
CA PRO A 92 17.85 -27.36 -7.08
C PRO A 92 19.37 -27.43 -6.93
N ASP A 93 20.09 -26.35 -7.25
CA ASP A 93 21.54 -26.35 -7.37
C ASP A 93 22.21 -25.77 -6.12
N CYS A 94 23.22 -26.46 -5.59
CA CYS A 94 23.98 -25.96 -4.46
C CYS A 94 25.20 -25.15 -4.93
N CYS A 95 25.19 -23.84 -4.68
CA CYS A 95 26.30 -22.93 -4.94
C CYS A 95 26.83 -22.34 -3.63
N LYS A 96 28.03 -22.76 -3.22
CA LYS A 96 28.73 -22.26 -2.02
C LYS A 96 27.81 -22.20 -0.78
N LYS A 97 27.22 -23.34 -0.41
CA LYS A 97 26.28 -23.51 0.74
C LYS A 97 24.88 -22.91 0.55
N LYS A 98 24.57 -22.28 -0.59
CA LYS A 98 23.24 -21.73 -0.91
C LYS A 98 22.58 -22.52 -2.04
N CYS A 99 21.28 -22.77 -1.91
CA CYS A 99 20.47 -23.32 -2.98
C CYS A 99 20.08 -22.20 -3.96
N VAL A 100 20.26 -22.43 -5.24
CA VAL A 100 19.96 -21.50 -6.34
C VAL A 100 19.42 -22.28 -7.53
N ASN A 101 18.85 -21.59 -8.51
CA ASN A 101 18.43 -22.22 -9.77
C ASN A 101 19.33 -21.71 -10.89
N VAL A 102 20.29 -22.53 -11.35
CA VAL A 102 21.23 -22.09 -12.39
C VAL A 102 20.55 -21.82 -13.74
N LEU A 103 19.28 -22.20 -13.91
CA LEU A 103 18.54 -21.98 -15.15
C LEU A 103 17.90 -20.58 -15.22
N THR A 104 17.69 -19.93 -14.08
CA THR A 104 16.95 -18.65 -13.99
C THR A 104 17.66 -17.59 -13.14
N ASP A 105 18.61 -17.97 -12.28
CA ASP A 105 19.35 -17.05 -11.45
C ASP A 105 20.41 -16.29 -12.26
N ARG A 106 20.26 -14.97 -12.35
CA ARG A 106 21.18 -14.06 -13.07
C ARG A 106 22.61 -14.06 -12.51
N VAL A 107 22.80 -14.36 -11.23
CA VAL A 107 24.12 -14.39 -10.59
C VAL A 107 24.76 -15.78 -10.56
N ASN A 108 24.03 -16.82 -10.98
CA ASN A 108 24.49 -18.20 -11.05
C ASN A 108 24.08 -18.87 -12.40
N CYS A 109 24.07 -18.10 -13.49
CA CYS A 109 23.44 -18.52 -14.73
C CYS A 109 24.25 -19.57 -15.50
N GLY A 110 23.71 -20.78 -15.59
CA GLY A 110 24.32 -21.96 -16.21
C GLY A 110 25.38 -22.64 -15.36
N MET A 111 25.95 -21.94 -14.38
CA MET A 111 26.86 -22.47 -13.37
C MET A 111 27.00 -21.51 -12.19
N CYS A 112 27.37 -22.03 -11.03
CA CYS A 112 27.59 -21.25 -9.81
C CYS A 112 28.55 -20.07 -10.04
N GLY A 113 28.14 -18.88 -9.62
CA GLY A 113 28.93 -17.65 -9.69
C GLY A 113 29.03 -17.00 -11.06
N LYS A 114 28.42 -17.57 -12.11
CA LYS A 114 28.38 -16.93 -13.43
C LYS A 114 27.30 -15.86 -13.48
N LYS A 115 27.74 -14.60 -13.39
CA LYS A 115 26.87 -13.43 -13.47
C LYS A 115 26.64 -12.99 -14.92
N CYS A 116 25.38 -12.79 -15.31
CA CYS A 116 25.04 -12.19 -16.60
C CYS A 116 25.39 -10.69 -16.64
N LYS A 117 25.71 -10.18 -17.82
CA LYS A 117 26.11 -8.77 -18.02
C LYS A 117 24.94 -7.82 -17.75
N TYR A 118 25.24 -6.53 -17.72
CA TYR A 118 24.21 -5.49 -17.66
C TYR A 118 23.25 -5.63 -18.86
N ALA A 119 21.94 -5.53 -18.61
CA ALA A 119 20.84 -5.80 -19.55
C ALA A 119 20.62 -7.27 -20.00
N GLU A 120 21.36 -8.25 -19.47
CA GLU A 120 21.10 -9.68 -19.70
C GLU A 120 20.32 -10.33 -18.56
N ILE A 121 19.45 -11.27 -18.90
CA ILE A 121 18.73 -12.16 -17.98
C ILE A 121 19.25 -13.59 -18.10
N CYS A 122 19.09 -14.41 -17.06
CA CYS A 122 19.32 -15.85 -17.19
C CYS A 122 18.08 -16.54 -17.74
N CYS A 123 18.23 -17.16 -18.91
CA CYS A 123 17.18 -17.92 -19.56
C CYS A 123 17.67 -19.32 -19.90
N LYS A 124 17.11 -20.34 -19.24
CA LYS A 124 17.48 -21.75 -19.43
C LYS A 124 19.00 -21.97 -19.31
N GLY A 125 19.62 -21.31 -18.34
CA GLY A 125 21.05 -21.42 -18.04
C GLY A 125 21.97 -20.66 -18.99
N LYS A 126 21.42 -19.77 -19.84
CA LYS A 126 22.18 -18.89 -20.72
C LYS A 126 21.84 -17.43 -20.44
N CYS A 127 22.86 -16.60 -20.37
CA CYS A 127 22.67 -15.16 -20.34
C CYS A 127 22.23 -14.70 -21.72
N VAL A 128 21.05 -14.11 -21.80
CA VAL A 128 20.46 -13.62 -23.06
C VAL A 128 20.03 -12.18 -22.85
N ASN A 129 20.15 -11.36 -23.90
CA ASN A 129 19.69 -9.98 -23.87
C ASN A 129 18.27 -9.91 -24.44
N PRO A 130 17.25 -9.59 -23.64
CA PRO A 130 15.87 -9.57 -24.10
C PRO A 130 15.54 -8.51 -25.15
N LYS A 131 16.44 -7.54 -25.35
CA LYS A 131 16.29 -6.46 -26.34
C LYS A 131 16.79 -6.88 -27.73
N SER A 132 17.75 -7.80 -27.81
CA SER A 132 18.41 -8.18 -29.07
C SER A 132 18.23 -9.65 -29.46
N ASP A 133 17.91 -10.53 -28.51
CA ASP A 133 17.71 -11.95 -28.79
C ASP A 133 16.29 -12.21 -29.32
N LYS A 134 16.21 -12.58 -30.61
CA LYS A 134 14.96 -12.85 -31.34
C LYS A 134 14.11 -13.98 -30.72
N LYS A 135 14.71 -14.84 -29.89
CA LYS A 135 14.06 -15.97 -29.22
C LYS A 135 13.71 -15.68 -27.76
N ASN A 136 14.11 -14.52 -27.23
CA ASN A 136 13.91 -14.12 -25.83
C ASN A 136 13.46 -12.65 -25.69
N CYS A 137 12.60 -12.19 -26.62
CA CYS A 137 12.15 -10.80 -26.73
C CYS A 137 11.35 -10.34 -25.51
N GLY A 138 11.85 -9.35 -24.78
CA GLY A 138 11.21 -8.83 -23.56
C GLY A 138 11.09 -9.84 -22.41
N GLY A 139 11.58 -11.07 -22.57
CA GLY A 139 11.51 -12.12 -21.57
C GLY A 139 11.96 -13.49 -22.09
N CYS A 140 12.31 -14.39 -21.17
CA CYS A 140 12.81 -15.72 -21.51
C CYS A 140 11.79 -16.54 -22.30
N SER A 141 12.22 -17.18 -23.39
CA SER A 141 11.39 -18.00 -24.30
C SER A 141 10.30 -17.27 -25.09
N ASN A 142 10.35 -15.94 -25.19
CA ASN A 142 9.43 -15.15 -26.00
C ASN A 142 9.99 -14.90 -27.41
N LYS A 143 9.30 -15.34 -28.47
CA LYS A 143 9.72 -15.08 -29.86
C LYS A 143 9.28 -13.68 -30.32
N CYS A 144 10.16 -12.95 -31.01
CA CYS A 144 9.79 -11.69 -31.69
C CYS A 144 8.73 -11.93 -32.77
N LYS A 145 7.82 -10.96 -32.98
CA LYS A 145 6.94 -10.93 -34.17
C LYS A 145 7.78 -10.60 -35.42
N LYS A 146 7.50 -11.29 -36.55
CA LYS A 146 8.20 -11.07 -37.83
C LYS A 146 8.13 -9.59 -38.24
N GLY A 147 9.29 -8.97 -38.46
CA GLY A 147 9.43 -7.55 -38.84
C GLY A 147 10.01 -6.62 -37.78
N SER A 148 10.36 -7.11 -36.58
CA SER A 148 10.97 -6.29 -35.53
C SER A 148 12.29 -6.93 -35.05
N ALA A 149 13.42 -6.39 -35.51
CA ALA A 149 14.74 -6.65 -34.93
C ALA A 149 15.14 -5.58 -33.89
N SER A 150 14.23 -4.66 -33.59
CA SER A 150 14.34 -3.60 -32.59
C SER A 150 12.94 -3.32 -32.03
N PRO A 151 12.77 -2.84 -30.79
CA PRO A 151 11.54 -2.14 -30.44
C PRO A 151 11.33 -0.99 -31.44
N PRO A 152 10.09 -0.66 -31.83
CA PRO A 152 9.84 0.30 -32.90
C PRO A 152 10.50 1.64 -32.57
N ALA A 153 11.46 2.04 -33.41
CA ALA A 153 11.94 3.41 -33.47
C ALA A 153 10.93 4.23 -34.27
N ASN A 154 10.50 5.34 -33.68
CA ASN A 154 9.62 6.33 -34.27
C ASN A 154 10.20 6.89 -35.57
N HIS A 155 9.40 6.90 -36.62
CA HIS A 155 9.43 7.94 -37.64
C HIS A 155 8.04 8.57 -37.73
N GLY A 156 7.98 9.89 -37.56
CA GLY A 156 6.81 10.71 -37.89
C GLY A 156 6.08 11.31 -36.69
N LEU A 157 6.53 12.49 -36.28
CA LEU A 157 5.79 13.45 -35.47
C LEU A 157 4.41 13.71 -36.08
N THR A 158 3.34 13.41 -35.35
CA THR A 158 2.10 14.19 -35.18
C THR A 158 1.08 13.29 -34.47
N SER A 159 0.38 13.81 -33.47
CA SER A 159 -0.63 13.11 -32.65
C SER A 159 -0.06 12.27 -31.50
N THR A 160 0.49 12.95 -30.49
CA THR A 160 0.62 12.41 -29.14
C THR A 160 -0.79 12.26 -28.51
N ARG A 161 -1.46 11.14 -28.82
CA ARG A 161 -2.51 10.59 -27.95
C ARG A 161 -1.83 9.76 -26.85
N PRO A 162 -2.30 9.79 -25.59
CA PRO A 162 -1.74 8.97 -24.51
C PRO A 162 -2.25 7.52 -24.63
N ALA A 163 -1.86 6.83 -25.70
CA ALA A 163 -2.10 5.38 -25.85
C ALA A 163 -0.93 4.54 -25.31
N ALA A 164 0.18 5.17 -24.92
CA ALA A 164 1.32 4.51 -24.28
C ALA A 164 1.14 4.33 -22.75
N PHE A 165 0.18 5.02 -22.12
CA PHE A 165 -0.14 4.85 -20.69
C PHE A 165 -1.28 3.86 -20.48
N MET A 166 -0.97 2.59 -20.72
CA MET A 166 -1.78 1.50 -20.18
C MET A 166 -0.94 0.24 -19.91
N SER A 167 0.19 0.43 -19.24
CA SER A 167 0.79 -0.65 -18.47
C SER A 167 0.91 -0.23 -17.03
N CYS A 168 -0.07 -0.69 -16.25
CA CYS A 168 0.14 -1.05 -14.86
C CYS A 168 1.10 -2.27 -14.74
N CYS A 169 2.18 -2.26 -15.54
CA CYS A 169 2.94 -3.43 -15.95
C CYS A 169 4.36 -3.02 -16.40
N ILE A 170 5.26 -2.96 -15.43
CA ILE A 170 6.53 -3.71 -15.55
C ILE A 170 6.57 -4.84 -14.50
N LEU A 171 5.72 -4.75 -13.48
CA LEU A 171 5.33 -5.84 -12.59
C LEU A 171 3.80 -5.89 -12.61
N CYS A 172 3.19 -7.01 -13.00
CA CYS A 172 1.75 -7.16 -13.17
C CYS A 172 0.92 -6.81 -11.92
N PHE A 173 0.57 -5.53 -11.72
CA PHE A 173 -0.33 -5.11 -10.65
C PHE A 173 -1.69 -4.74 -11.24
N GLN A 174 -2.64 -5.68 -11.23
CA GLN A 174 -4.00 -5.41 -11.68
C GLN A 174 -4.86 -4.51 -10.74
N PRO A 175 -4.60 -4.33 -9.41
CA PRO A 175 -5.48 -3.51 -8.57
C PRO A 175 -5.52 -2.02 -8.95
N CYS A 176 -4.49 -1.47 -9.58
CA CYS A 176 -4.49 -0.05 -9.96
C CYS A 176 -5.38 0.26 -11.17
N ARG A 177 -5.94 -0.77 -11.84
CA ARG A 177 -6.78 -0.60 -13.05
C ARG A 177 -8.12 0.10 -12.78
N ALA A 178 -8.53 0.20 -11.52
CA ALA A 178 -9.78 0.85 -11.12
C ALA A 178 -9.69 2.39 -11.15
N ALA A 179 -8.52 2.98 -10.90
CA ALA A 179 -8.29 4.41 -11.02
C ALA A 179 -7.84 4.72 -12.45
N ILE A 180 -8.72 5.31 -13.26
CA ILE A 180 -8.40 5.61 -14.67
C ILE A 180 -7.83 7.01 -14.87
N GLY A 181 -7.88 7.86 -13.84
CA GLY A 181 -7.36 9.23 -13.93
C GLY A 181 -7.97 10.00 -15.08
N GLY A 182 -7.15 10.84 -15.72
CA GLY A 182 -7.49 11.58 -16.94
C GLY A 182 -7.35 10.79 -18.23
N LYS A 183 -7.34 9.45 -18.18
CA LYS A 183 -7.22 8.61 -19.38
C LYS A 183 -8.29 8.96 -20.41
N ASN A 184 -7.91 8.97 -21.69
CA ASN A 184 -8.71 9.44 -22.83
C ASN A 184 -9.07 10.94 -22.80
N GLY A 185 -8.67 11.66 -21.75
CA GLY A 185 -8.74 13.10 -21.66
C GLY A 185 -7.70 13.80 -22.52
N LYS A 186 -7.82 15.13 -22.61
CA LYS A 186 -6.80 15.96 -23.25
C LYS A 186 -5.59 16.08 -22.32
N THR A 187 -4.40 16.18 -22.92
CA THR A 187 -3.21 16.58 -22.17
C THR A 187 -3.31 18.06 -21.84
N TYR A 188 -3.12 18.41 -20.57
CA TYR A 188 -3.01 19.78 -20.08
C TYR A 188 -1.58 20.00 -19.59
N VAL A 189 -0.93 21.07 -20.04
CA VAL A 189 0.45 21.37 -19.67
C VAL A 189 0.46 22.53 -18.69
N VAL A 190 0.99 22.30 -17.49
CA VAL A 190 1.31 23.34 -16.52
C VAL A 190 2.56 24.07 -17.01
N THR A 191 2.46 25.39 -17.16
CA THR A 191 3.51 26.25 -17.73
C THR A 191 4.02 27.31 -16.75
N THR A 192 3.31 27.53 -15.64
CA THR A 192 3.70 28.44 -14.56
C THR A 192 3.51 27.78 -13.18
N PRO A 193 4.40 28.05 -12.20
CA PRO A 193 4.22 27.62 -10.82
C PRO A 193 3.23 28.49 -10.03
N ASP A 194 2.73 29.59 -10.62
CA ASP A 194 1.81 30.51 -9.95
C ASP A 194 0.50 29.79 -9.55
N ASP A 195 -0.12 30.27 -8.48
CA ASP A 195 -1.41 29.80 -7.99
C ASP A 195 -2.33 30.99 -7.71
N ASP A 196 -3.63 30.82 -7.97
CA ASP A 196 -4.68 31.76 -7.54
C ASP A 196 -5.88 30.92 -7.09
N PRO A 197 -6.21 30.90 -5.79
CA PRO A 197 -7.23 30.02 -5.26
C PRO A 197 -8.64 30.38 -5.73
N ILE A 198 -8.88 31.59 -6.23
CA ILE A 198 -10.21 32.09 -6.62
C ILE A 198 -10.35 32.20 -8.13
N ASN A 199 -9.33 32.68 -8.83
CA ASN A 199 -9.34 32.95 -10.27
C ASN A 199 -8.13 32.31 -11.00
N PRO A 200 -7.96 30.97 -10.91
CA PRO A 200 -6.85 30.30 -11.57
C PRO A 200 -6.92 30.52 -13.09
N LYS A 201 -5.76 30.76 -13.70
CA LYS A 201 -5.59 31.06 -15.13
C LYS A 201 -5.05 29.83 -15.89
N PRO A 202 -5.33 29.71 -17.21
CA PRO A 202 -4.69 28.69 -18.04
C PRO A 202 -3.15 28.74 -17.89
N GLY A 203 -2.51 27.57 -17.80
CA GLY A 203 -1.10 27.41 -17.49
C GLY A 203 -0.82 27.05 -16.02
N MET A 204 -1.73 27.35 -15.08
CA MET A 204 -1.59 26.99 -13.66
C MET A 204 -2.08 25.57 -13.37
N LEU A 205 -1.44 24.89 -12.40
CA LEU A 205 -1.88 23.56 -11.96
C LEU A 205 -3.35 23.55 -11.51
N ARG A 206 -3.76 24.53 -10.71
CA ARG A 206 -5.14 24.64 -10.21
C ARG A 206 -6.18 24.73 -11.32
N TYR A 207 -5.88 25.49 -12.39
CA TYR A 207 -6.83 25.63 -13.50
C TYR A 207 -7.15 24.27 -14.13
N GLY A 208 -6.13 23.44 -14.38
CA GLY A 208 -6.28 22.09 -14.91
C GLY A 208 -6.94 21.13 -13.93
N ALA A 209 -6.53 21.15 -12.66
CA ALA A 209 -7.02 20.23 -11.63
C ALA A 209 -8.54 20.31 -11.40
N ILE A 210 -9.11 21.51 -11.48
CA ILE A 210 -10.55 21.74 -11.21
C ILE A 210 -11.45 21.52 -12.43
N ARG A 211 -10.90 21.32 -13.64
CA ARG A 211 -11.70 21.15 -14.86
C ARG A 211 -12.67 19.99 -14.74
N THR A 212 -13.82 20.09 -15.39
CA THR A 212 -14.85 19.04 -15.36
C THR A 212 -14.52 17.89 -16.30
N GLU A 213 -13.88 18.18 -17.42
CA GLU A 213 -13.45 17.18 -18.39
C GLU A 213 -12.26 16.34 -17.87
N PRO A 214 -12.11 15.08 -18.32
CA PRO A 214 -10.93 14.29 -18.01
C PRO A 214 -9.66 14.98 -18.53
N LEU A 215 -8.64 15.10 -17.69
CA LEU A 215 -7.36 15.71 -18.07
C LEU A 215 -6.15 14.92 -17.56
N TRP A 216 -5.19 14.75 -18.47
CA TRP A 216 -3.85 14.29 -18.14
C TRP A 216 -2.93 15.50 -17.99
N ILE A 217 -2.65 15.88 -16.75
CA ILE A 217 -1.90 17.07 -16.39
C ILE A 217 -0.41 16.71 -16.32
N ILE A 218 0.40 17.36 -17.16
CA ILE A 218 1.86 17.25 -17.18
C ILE A 218 2.50 18.63 -16.96
N PHE A 219 3.82 18.67 -16.78
CA PHE A 219 4.56 19.89 -16.49
C PHE A 219 5.55 20.20 -17.61
N ALA A 220 5.62 21.48 -18.02
CA ALA A 220 6.48 21.90 -19.12
C ALA A 220 7.98 21.86 -18.79
N ARG A 221 8.32 21.92 -17.49
CA ARG A 221 9.68 21.99 -16.94
C ARG A 221 9.65 21.67 -15.45
N ASP A 222 10.81 21.57 -14.83
CA ASP A 222 10.95 21.55 -13.38
C ASP A 222 10.20 22.72 -12.74
N MET A 223 9.44 22.46 -11.68
CA MET A 223 8.61 23.45 -10.99
C MET A 223 8.60 23.21 -9.49
N VAL A 224 8.76 24.30 -8.74
CA VAL A 224 8.43 24.36 -7.32
C VAL A 224 7.17 25.21 -7.21
N ILE A 225 6.09 24.61 -6.72
CA ILE A 225 4.75 25.19 -6.66
C ILE A 225 4.40 25.40 -5.19
N THR A 226 4.18 26.65 -4.81
CA THR A 226 3.63 27.02 -3.50
C THR A 226 2.18 27.42 -3.69
N LEU A 227 1.26 26.56 -3.26
CA LEU A 227 -0.17 26.85 -3.33
C LEU A 227 -0.54 27.90 -2.29
N GLU A 228 -1.46 28.80 -2.64
CA GLU A 228 -1.93 29.85 -1.71
C GLU A 228 -3.05 29.35 -0.77
N ASN A 229 -3.78 28.32 -1.21
CA ASN A 229 -4.77 27.59 -0.43
C ASN A 229 -4.83 26.13 -0.90
N GLU A 230 -5.59 25.27 -0.22
CA GLU A 230 -5.71 23.85 -0.58
C GLU A 230 -6.11 23.67 -2.06
N LEU A 231 -5.47 22.73 -2.76
CA LEU A 231 -5.75 22.45 -4.16
C LEU A 231 -6.84 21.38 -4.27
N MET A 232 -8.05 21.83 -4.59
CA MET A 232 -9.16 20.94 -4.92
C MET A 232 -8.90 20.25 -6.27
N ILE A 233 -9.09 18.94 -6.32
CA ILE A 233 -8.93 18.14 -7.55
C ILE A 233 -10.28 17.54 -7.94
N ASN A 234 -10.69 17.74 -9.19
CA ASN A 234 -11.94 17.17 -9.71
C ASN A 234 -11.75 15.70 -10.14
N SER A 235 -12.85 15.00 -10.45
CA SER A 235 -12.81 13.62 -10.95
C SER A 235 -12.06 13.51 -12.29
N TYR A 236 -11.58 12.31 -12.60
CA TYR A 236 -10.89 11.98 -13.85
C TYR A 236 -9.67 12.87 -14.13
N LYS A 237 -8.78 12.96 -13.14
CA LYS A 237 -7.52 13.71 -13.24
C LYS A 237 -6.34 12.79 -13.07
N THR A 238 -5.33 12.98 -13.90
CA THR A 238 -3.99 12.46 -13.67
C THR A 238 -3.07 13.66 -13.50
N ILE A 239 -2.39 13.78 -12.36
CA ILE A 239 -1.26 14.69 -12.18
C ILE A 239 0.00 13.83 -12.36
N ASP A 240 0.78 14.10 -13.39
CA ASP A 240 1.91 13.29 -13.83
C ASP A 240 3.18 14.14 -13.89
N GLY A 241 4.07 13.92 -12.93
CA GLY A 241 5.35 14.62 -12.83
C GLY A 241 6.44 14.09 -13.76
N ARG A 242 6.23 13.01 -14.51
CA ARG A 242 7.33 12.45 -15.32
C ARG A 242 7.84 13.43 -16.37
N GLY A 243 9.17 13.46 -16.50
CA GLY A 243 9.86 14.36 -17.40
C GLY A 243 10.15 15.75 -16.80
N ALA A 244 9.73 15.99 -15.55
CA ALA A 244 10.05 17.21 -14.81
C ALA A 244 10.22 16.92 -13.31
N ARG A 245 11.12 17.64 -12.63
CA ARG A 245 11.13 17.64 -11.16
C ARG A 245 10.05 18.60 -10.66
N VAL A 246 8.97 18.05 -10.11
CA VAL A 246 7.82 18.82 -9.62
C VAL A 246 7.72 18.68 -8.10
N GLU A 247 7.70 19.81 -7.42
CA GLU A 247 7.63 19.93 -5.96
C GLU A 247 6.44 20.80 -5.57
N ILE A 248 5.53 20.30 -4.74
CA ILE A 248 4.47 21.09 -4.08
C ILE A 248 4.91 21.30 -2.63
N THR A 249 5.20 22.55 -2.26
CA THR A 249 5.84 22.85 -0.97
C THR A 249 5.63 24.28 -0.47
N GLY A 250 5.80 24.48 0.84
CA GLY A 250 5.82 25.79 1.49
C GLY A 250 4.44 26.41 1.75
N GLY A 251 3.36 25.81 1.25
CA GLY A 251 1.97 26.21 1.44
C GLY A 251 1.07 25.01 1.71
N PRO A 252 -0.26 25.18 1.63
CA PRO A 252 -1.20 24.06 1.64
C PRO A 252 -0.99 23.12 0.46
N CYS A 253 -1.55 21.91 0.54
CA CYS A 253 -1.32 20.86 -0.45
C CYS A 253 -2.65 20.33 -1.02
N LEU A 254 -2.74 19.02 -1.30
CA LEU A 254 -3.82 18.47 -2.13
C LEU A 254 -5.03 18.04 -1.32
N THR A 255 -6.23 18.43 -1.78
CA THR A 255 -7.52 17.95 -1.26
C THR A 255 -8.31 17.25 -2.37
N ILE A 256 -8.56 15.96 -2.17
CA ILE A 256 -9.36 15.10 -3.07
C ILE A 256 -10.66 14.77 -2.35
N GLU A 257 -11.72 15.51 -2.65
CA GLU A 257 -12.98 15.44 -1.90
C GLU A 257 -14.18 15.24 -2.83
N HIS A 258 -15.02 14.25 -2.51
CA HIS A 258 -16.27 13.96 -3.26
C HIS A 258 -16.06 13.65 -4.75
N VAL A 259 -14.93 13.04 -5.09
CA VAL A 259 -14.53 12.75 -6.48
C VAL A 259 -14.09 11.30 -6.67
N SER A 260 -13.98 10.87 -7.93
CA SER A 260 -13.44 9.56 -8.27
C SER A 260 -12.45 9.59 -9.43
N HIS A 261 -11.67 8.50 -9.55
CA HIS A 261 -10.70 8.31 -10.63
C HIS A 261 -9.65 9.42 -10.69
N VAL A 262 -8.92 9.60 -9.59
CA VAL A 262 -7.76 10.52 -9.52
C VAL A 262 -6.47 9.72 -9.42
N ILE A 263 -5.46 10.12 -10.20
CA ILE A 263 -4.10 9.60 -10.13
C ILE A 263 -3.17 10.76 -9.79
N VAL A 264 -2.35 10.60 -8.77
CA VAL A 264 -1.22 11.49 -8.45
C VAL A 264 0.05 10.67 -8.61
N HIS A 265 0.90 11.06 -9.56
CA HIS A 265 2.04 10.25 -9.96
C HIS A 265 3.31 11.08 -10.15
N GLY A 266 4.42 10.63 -9.57
CA GLY A 266 5.75 11.14 -9.92
C GLY A 266 6.07 12.55 -9.44
N ILE A 267 5.41 13.04 -8.38
CA ILE A 267 5.65 14.38 -7.82
C ILE A 267 6.15 14.31 -6.37
N SER A 268 6.82 15.37 -5.92
CA SER A 268 7.24 15.53 -4.53
C SER A 268 6.27 16.47 -3.81
N ILE A 269 5.80 16.09 -2.62
CA ILE A 269 4.91 16.89 -1.79
C ILE A 269 5.48 16.93 -0.38
N HIS A 270 5.94 18.10 0.07
CA HIS A 270 6.64 18.19 1.35
C HIS A 270 6.56 19.59 1.96
N ASP A 271 6.83 19.67 3.26
CA ASP A 271 6.83 20.94 4.00
C ASP A 271 5.47 21.69 3.89
N CYS A 272 4.37 20.94 3.73
CA CYS A 272 3.01 21.46 3.65
C CYS A 272 2.64 22.21 4.93
N LYS A 273 1.87 23.30 4.77
CA LYS A 273 1.43 24.18 5.84
C LYS A 273 -0.10 24.22 5.93
N PRO A 274 -0.66 24.49 7.12
CA PRO A 274 -2.11 24.65 7.26
C PRO A 274 -2.64 25.76 6.35
N SER A 275 -3.77 25.52 5.70
CA SER A 275 -4.47 26.59 4.97
C SER A 275 -5.36 27.41 5.91
N LYS A 276 -5.58 28.67 5.55
CA LYS A 276 -6.51 29.55 6.28
C LYS A 276 -7.90 29.47 5.65
N ARG A 277 -8.92 29.76 6.47
CA ARG A 277 -10.28 30.03 5.98
C ARG A 277 -10.24 31.03 4.83
N GLY A 278 -10.94 30.72 3.74
CA GLY A 278 -10.93 31.56 2.55
C GLY A 278 -11.75 30.99 1.41
N LEU A 279 -11.89 31.78 0.35
CA LEU A 279 -12.56 31.36 -0.87
C LEU A 279 -11.62 30.49 -1.71
N VAL A 280 -12.10 29.32 -2.12
CA VAL A 280 -11.35 28.38 -2.96
C VAL A 280 -12.25 27.89 -4.09
N LYS A 281 -11.73 27.93 -5.31
CA LYS A 281 -12.37 27.42 -6.50
C LYS A 281 -12.20 25.92 -6.57
N SER A 282 -13.32 25.18 -6.52
CA SER A 282 -13.34 23.71 -6.61
C SER A 282 -13.80 23.18 -7.97
N SER A 283 -14.45 24.03 -8.78
CA SER A 283 -14.85 23.69 -10.14
C SER A 283 -14.82 24.95 -11.04
N PRO A 284 -14.99 24.84 -12.36
CA PRO A 284 -15.03 26.01 -13.25
C PRO A 284 -16.11 27.02 -12.85
N THR A 285 -17.22 26.54 -12.28
CA THR A 285 -18.42 27.32 -11.95
C THR A 285 -18.63 27.54 -10.45
N HIS A 286 -17.80 26.95 -9.58
CA HIS A 286 -17.98 27.01 -8.14
C HIS A 286 -16.73 27.50 -7.41
N VAL A 287 -16.92 28.60 -6.66
CA VAL A 287 -16.01 29.09 -5.62
C VAL A 287 -16.76 28.98 -4.30
N GLY A 288 -16.19 28.25 -3.36
CA GLY A 288 -16.80 28.02 -2.05
C GLY A 288 -15.90 28.53 -0.93
N GLU A 289 -16.51 28.81 0.22
CA GLU A 289 -15.76 29.10 1.43
C GLU A 289 -15.25 27.80 2.06
N ARG A 290 -13.93 27.73 2.28
CA ARG A 290 -13.26 26.63 2.98
C ARG A 290 -12.85 27.09 4.37
N GLN A 291 -12.84 26.18 5.34
CA GLN A 291 -12.51 26.49 6.74
C GLN A 291 -11.00 26.50 7.03
N GLY A 292 -10.19 26.05 6.08
CA GLY A 292 -8.77 25.77 6.29
C GLY A 292 -8.50 24.26 6.22
N SER A 293 -7.22 23.91 6.17
CA SER A 293 -6.73 22.54 6.23
C SER A 293 -5.60 22.42 7.24
N ASP A 294 -5.40 21.23 7.78
CA ASP A 294 -4.41 20.99 8.86
C ASP A 294 -2.96 20.98 8.34
N GLY A 295 -2.77 20.95 7.03
CA GLY A 295 -1.46 20.91 6.39
C GLY A 295 -0.98 19.49 6.08
N ASP A 296 -1.90 18.59 5.76
CA ASP A 296 -1.61 17.28 5.18
C ASP A 296 -1.04 17.39 3.76
N ALA A 297 -0.23 16.42 3.33
CA ALA A 297 0.27 16.39 1.96
C ALA A 297 -0.86 16.06 0.95
N ILE A 298 -1.63 15.01 1.23
CA ILE A 298 -2.78 14.58 0.44
C ILE A 298 -3.90 14.15 1.38
N ALA A 299 -5.00 14.90 1.38
CA ALA A 299 -6.20 14.55 2.16
C ALA A 299 -7.33 14.09 1.22
N ILE A 300 -7.91 12.92 1.50
CA ILE A 300 -8.89 12.23 0.64
C ILE A 300 -10.19 11.97 1.42
N PHE A 301 -11.29 12.55 0.94
CA PHE A 301 -12.59 12.57 1.62
C PHE A 301 -13.70 12.04 0.70
N ALA A 302 -14.50 11.10 1.19
CA ALA A 302 -15.70 10.63 0.49
C ALA A 302 -15.49 10.34 -1.00
N SER A 303 -14.37 9.69 -1.31
CA SER A 303 -13.87 9.50 -2.67
C SER A 303 -13.68 8.02 -3.02
N SER A 304 -13.51 7.73 -4.31
CA SER A 304 -13.25 6.36 -4.75
C SER A 304 -12.29 6.27 -5.93
N ASN A 305 -11.64 5.12 -6.08
CA ASN A 305 -10.79 4.83 -7.23
C ASN A 305 -9.61 5.84 -7.33
N ILE A 306 -8.82 5.92 -6.26
CA ILE A 306 -7.68 6.84 -6.17
C ILE A 306 -6.36 6.07 -6.24
N TRP A 307 -5.38 6.61 -6.95
CA TRP A 307 -4.04 6.01 -7.03
C TRP A 307 -2.96 7.05 -6.77
N ILE A 308 -2.18 6.84 -5.71
CA ILE A 308 -1.03 7.67 -5.34
C ILE A 308 0.22 6.83 -5.60
N ASP A 309 1.03 7.24 -6.58
CA ASP A 309 2.10 6.41 -7.12
C ASP A 309 3.41 7.16 -7.33
N HIS A 310 4.55 6.55 -7.00
CA HIS A 310 5.87 7.15 -7.25
C HIS A 310 6.00 8.60 -6.73
N CYS A 311 5.37 8.92 -5.60
CA CYS A 311 5.47 10.24 -4.99
C CYS A 311 6.52 10.25 -3.87
N TYR A 312 7.13 11.41 -3.64
CA TYR A 312 7.95 11.69 -2.46
C TYR A 312 7.12 12.47 -1.45
N LEU A 313 7.02 12.01 -0.20
CA LEU A 313 6.23 12.67 0.83
C LEU A 313 7.02 12.83 2.14
N ALA A 314 7.13 14.06 2.65
CA ALA A 314 7.92 14.34 3.86
C ALA A 314 7.51 15.63 4.59
N ARG A 315 7.84 15.72 5.89
CA ARG A 315 7.88 16.97 6.69
C ARG A 315 6.64 17.88 6.61
N CYS A 316 5.45 17.33 6.45
CA CYS A 316 4.23 18.13 6.44
C CYS A 316 3.85 18.57 7.85
N MET A 317 2.88 19.48 8.00
CA MET A 317 2.49 19.98 9.31
C MET A 317 1.75 18.94 10.16
N ASP A 318 0.81 18.21 9.56
CA ASP A 318 0.06 17.16 10.26
C ASP A 318 0.32 15.76 9.69
N GLY A 319 -0.51 15.25 8.78
CA GLY A 319 -0.37 13.97 8.11
C GLY A 319 0.41 14.04 6.79
N LEU A 320 0.86 12.90 6.24
CA LEU A 320 1.22 12.83 4.81
C LEU A 320 0.02 12.43 3.98
N ILE A 321 -0.65 11.31 4.32
CA ILE A 321 -1.83 10.84 3.59
C ILE A 321 -2.96 10.52 4.56
N ASP A 322 -4.10 11.20 4.37
CA ASP A 322 -5.33 10.93 5.11
C ASP A 322 -6.41 10.40 4.15
N VAL A 323 -6.96 9.22 4.47
CA VAL A 323 -8.01 8.55 3.70
C VAL A 323 -9.22 8.33 4.62
N ILE A 324 -10.24 9.17 4.46
CA ILE A 324 -11.30 9.32 5.47
C ILE A 324 -12.69 9.48 4.81
N HIS A 325 -13.74 9.52 5.63
CA HIS A 325 -15.13 9.70 5.20
C HIS A 325 -15.62 8.64 4.18
N ALA A 326 -15.50 7.36 4.52
CA ALA A 326 -15.94 6.23 3.70
C ALA A 326 -15.25 6.13 2.32
N THR A 327 -14.08 6.76 2.17
CA THR A 327 -13.25 6.63 0.97
C THR A 327 -12.84 5.17 0.76
N THR A 328 -12.90 4.68 -0.49
CA THR A 328 -12.60 3.27 -0.79
C THR A 328 -11.95 3.07 -2.16
N ALA A 329 -11.44 1.87 -2.42
CA ALA A 329 -10.69 1.54 -3.64
C ALA A 329 -9.50 2.48 -3.86
N VAL A 330 -8.64 2.61 -2.84
CA VAL A 330 -7.42 3.41 -2.89
C VAL A 330 -6.21 2.49 -3.02
N THR A 331 -5.28 2.83 -3.92
CA THR A 331 -3.96 2.20 -4.01
C THR A 331 -2.88 3.25 -3.75
N ILE A 332 -1.95 2.93 -2.86
CA ILE A 332 -0.81 3.77 -2.52
C ILE A 332 0.43 2.93 -2.81
N SER A 333 1.15 3.24 -3.90
CA SER A 333 2.24 2.40 -4.39
C SER A 333 3.52 3.11 -4.78
N ASN A 334 4.65 2.41 -4.65
CA ASN A 334 5.97 2.90 -5.08
C ASN A 334 6.34 4.28 -4.51
N ASN A 335 5.73 4.74 -3.41
CA ASN A 335 6.01 6.05 -2.84
C ASN A 335 7.18 5.97 -1.88
N TYR A 336 7.88 7.08 -1.73
CA TYR A 336 8.93 7.26 -0.74
C TYR A 336 8.46 8.20 0.36
N PHE A 337 8.35 7.69 1.58
CA PHE A 337 7.94 8.43 2.77
C PHE A 337 9.14 8.59 3.70
N THR A 338 9.41 9.81 4.18
CA THR A 338 10.55 10.06 5.08
C THR A 338 10.30 11.26 5.99
N GLU A 339 11.05 11.35 7.10
CA GLU A 339 11.13 12.54 7.97
C GLU A 339 9.76 13.10 8.40
N HIS A 340 8.93 12.26 9.02
CA HIS A 340 7.57 12.65 9.39
C HIS A 340 7.02 11.86 10.58
N ASP A 341 6.18 12.48 11.40
CA ASP A 341 5.57 11.80 12.55
C ASP A 341 4.37 10.94 12.12
N LYS A 342 3.29 11.59 11.67
CA LYS A 342 2.00 10.96 11.36
C LYS A 342 1.91 10.62 9.87
N VAL A 343 2.39 9.44 9.46
CA VAL A 343 2.55 9.13 8.03
C VAL A 343 1.21 8.98 7.30
N MET A 344 0.40 8.00 7.68
CA MET A 344 -0.80 7.64 6.92
C MET A 344 -1.96 7.23 7.83
N LEU A 345 -3.05 7.99 7.78
CA LEU A 345 -4.28 7.71 8.53
C LEU A 345 -5.36 7.17 7.59
N LEU A 346 -5.86 5.98 7.91
CA LEU A 346 -6.98 5.35 7.21
C LEU A 346 -8.17 5.30 8.17
N GLY A 347 -9.11 6.22 8.00
CA GLY A 347 -10.26 6.48 8.87
C GLY A 347 -9.91 7.41 10.05
N HIS A 348 -10.70 8.46 10.28
CA HIS A 348 -10.36 9.57 11.18
C HIS A 348 -10.89 9.42 12.62
N ASN A 349 -12.08 8.84 12.78
CA ASN A 349 -12.84 8.81 14.03
C ASN A 349 -13.28 7.37 14.35
N ASP A 350 -13.13 6.96 15.61
CA ASP A 350 -13.51 5.63 16.12
C ASP A 350 -15.04 5.42 16.21
N GLU A 351 -15.84 6.46 15.96
CA GLU A 351 -17.30 6.41 15.93
C GLU A 351 -17.87 6.47 14.50
N TYR A 352 -17.04 6.81 13.50
CA TYR A 352 -17.48 6.97 12.12
C TYR A 352 -17.59 5.63 11.38
N THR A 353 -18.63 4.86 11.71
CA THR A 353 -18.81 3.49 11.24
C THR A 353 -18.95 3.31 9.72
N ALA A 354 -19.21 4.39 8.97
CA ALA A 354 -19.24 4.36 7.51
C ALA A 354 -17.87 3.97 6.91
N ASP A 355 -16.75 4.18 7.63
CA ASP A 355 -15.41 3.78 7.19
C ASP A 355 -15.23 2.24 7.07
N ARG A 356 -16.21 1.42 7.48
CA ARG A 356 -16.19 -0.04 7.26
C ARG A 356 -16.10 -0.44 5.78
N VAL A 357 -16.55 0.42 4.87
CA VAL A 357 -16.48 0.18 3.42
C VAL A 357 -15.08 0.42 2.84
N MET A 358 -14.21 1.09 3.60
CA MET A 358 -12.87 1.48 3.16
C MET A 358 -12.02 0.24 2.86
N LYS A 359 -11.38 0.26 1.69
CA LYS A 359 -10.42 -0.75 1.24
C LYS A 359 -9.22 -0.04 0.62
N VAL A 360 -8.06 -0.21 1.23
CA VAL A 360 -6.81 0.42 0.80
C VAL A 360 -5.75 -0.65 0.58
N THR A 361 -5.02 -0.53 -0.54
CA THR A 361 -3.84 -1.34 -0.82
C THR A 361 -2.61 -0.45 -0.70
N VAL A 362 -1.70 -0.79 0.19
CA VAL A 362 -0.43 -0.10 0.42
C VAL A 362 0.67 -1.05 -0.05
N VAL A 363 1.35 -0.75 -1.16
CA VAL A 363 2.23 -1.73 -1.81
C VAL A 363 3.48 -1.13 -2.44
N PHE A 364 4.65 -1.77 -2.31
CA PHE A 364 5.95 -1.28 -2.85
C PHE A 364 6.43 0.07 -2.34
N ASN A 365 5.86 0.58 -1.25
CA ASN A 365 6.33 1.81 -0.68
C ASN A 365 7.61 1.57 0.12
N HIS A 366 8.47 2.58 0.14
CA HIS A 366 9.60 2.64 1.06
C HIS A 366 9.30 3.68 2.14
N PHE A 367 9.16 3.18 3.37
CA PHE A 367 8.96 3.97 4.58
C PHE A 367 10.28 4.14 5.32
N GLY A 368 10.87 5.33 5.25
CA GLY A 368 12.01 5.75 6.07
C GLY A 368 13.10 6.47 5.30
N PRO A 369 14.12 7.03 5.98
CA PRO A 369 14.30 7.00 7.43
C PRO A 369 13.41 8.00 8.18
N ASN A 370 13.55 8.03 9.51
CA ASN A 370 13.00 9.08 10.38
C ASN A 370 11.48 9.20 10.39
N LEU A 371 10.76 8.06 10.32
CA LEU A 371 9.31 8.02 10.47
C LEU A 371 8.91 7.61 11.88
N TYR A 372 7.97 8.32 12.50
CA TYR A 372 7.57 8.01 13.87
C TYR A 372 6.54 6.86 13.92
N GLN A 373 5.46 6.97 13.15
CA GLN A 373 4.30 6.07 13.25
C GLN A 373 3.36 6.09 12.04
N ARG A 374 2.28 5.28 12.12
CA ARG A 374 1.12 5.27 11.19
C ARG A 374 1.46 4.87 9.75
N MET A 375 2.07 3.70 9.56
CA MET A 375 2.42 3.16 8.24
C MET A 375 1.72 1.81 7.94
N PRO A 376 0.38 1.74 7.81
CA PRO A 376 -0.62 2.77 8.11
C PRO A 376 -1.16 2.67 9.55
N ARG A 377 -1.98 3.65 9.96
CA ARG A 377 -2.91 3.51 11.10
C ARG A 377 -4.35 3.39 10.60
N VAL A 378 -5.05 2.31 10.94
CA VAL A 378 -6.34 1.92 10.34
C VAL A 378 -7.48 1.86 11.34
N ARG A 379 -8.64 2.39 10.96
CA ARG A 379 -9.91 2.28 11.67
C ARG A 379 -10.98 1.64 10.80
N PHE A 380 -11.79 0.77 11.41
CA PHE A 380 -12.94 0.05 10.80
C PHE A 380 -12.65 -0.79 9.55
N GLY A 381 -12.25 -0.16 8.45
CA GLY A 381 -12.07 -0.76 7.14
C GLY A 381 -10.88 -1.72 7.03
N TYR A 382 -10.44 -1.89 5.80
CA TYR A 382 -9.47 -2.89 5.40
C TYR A 382 -8.22 -2.27 4.79
N ALA A 383 -7.05 -2.70 5.25
CA ALA A 383 -5.76 -2.39 4.64
C ALA A 383 -5.00 -3.68 4.26
N HIS A 384 -4.56 -3.75 3.01
CA HIS A 384 -3.58 -4.74 2.56
C HIS A 384 -2.22 -4.04 2.41
N ALA A 385 -1.32 -4.28 3.35
CA ALA A 385 0.06 -3.82 3.29
C ALA A 385 0.91 -4.94 2.67
N ALA A 386 1.33 -4.79 1.42
CA ALA A 386 2.05 -5.83 0.70
C ALA A 386 3.41 -5.35 0.14
N ASN A 387 4.47 -6.15 0.31
CA ASN A 387 5.80 -5.84 -0.25
C ASN A 387 6.28 -4.39 -0.02
N ASN A 388 6.03 -3.82 1.17
CA ASN A 388 6.58 -2.52 1.56
C ASN A 388 7.83 -2.72 2.42
N ARG A 389 8.76 -1.77 2.31
CA ARG A 389 9.98 -1.72 3.12
C ARG A 389 9.80 -0.70 4.24
N TYR A 390 10.16 -1.09 5.47
CA TYR A 390 10.07 -0.24 6.67
C TYR A 390 11.43 -0.14 7.34
N ASP A 391 11.96 1.08 7.37
CA ASP A 391 13.28 1.38 7.91
C ASP A 391 13.15 2.13 9.24
N LYS A 392 13.37 1.42 10.35
CA LYS A 392 13.59 1.97 11.70
C LYS A 392 12.55 3.02 12.13
N TRP A 393 11.29 2.59 12.29
CA TRP A 393 10.25 3.44 12.89
C TRP A 393 10.62 3.87 14.32
N GLN A 394 10.08 4.99 14.81
CA GLN A 394 10.39 5.45 16.17
C GLN A 394 9.42 4.94 17.23
N MET A 395 8.13 4.73 16.90
CA MET A 395 7.11 4.24 17.84
C MET A 395 6.53 2.89 17.42
N TYR A 396 5.92 2.82 16.23
CA TYR A 396 5.40 1.59 15.62
C TYR A 396 5.32 1.75 14.10
N ALA A 397 5.22 0.66 13.35
CA ALA A 397 4.98 0.72 11.92
C ALA A 397 3.47 0.68 11.61
N ILE A 398 2.82 -0.43 11.91
CA ILE A 398 1.41 -0.68 11.56
C ILE A 398 0.53 -0.55 12.80
N GLY A 399 -0.54 0.23 12.73
CA GLY A 399 -1.42 0.42 13.87
C GLY A 399 -2.89 0.54 13.53
N GLY A 400 -3.73 0.71 14.55
CA GLY A 400 -5.15 0.86 14.35
C GLY A 400 -6.02 0.80 15.60
N SER A 401 -7.27 1.18 15.42
CA SER A 401 -8.36 1.17 16.41
C SER A 401 -9.68 0.72 15.76
N ALA A 402 -10.77 0.69 16.54
CA ALA A 402 -12.14 0.53 16.06
C ALA A 402 -12.40 -0.70 15.16
N GLY A 403 -11.80 -1.85 15.46
CA GLY A 403 -12.12 -3.10 14.76
C GLY A 403 -11.56 -3.22 13.34
N SER A 404 -10.48 -2.52 13.03
CA SER A 404 -9.85 -2.58 11.71
C SER A 404 -9.34 -3.98 11.33
N THR A 405 -9.32 -4.25 10.02
CA THR A 405 -8.71 -5.45 9.45
C THR A 405 -7.44 -5.08 8.69
N ILE A 406 -6.33 -5.74 9.03
CA ILE A 406 -5.03 -5.48 8.41
C ILE A 406 -4.41 -6.81 7.96
N PHE A 407 -4.04 -6.87 6.69
CA PHE A 407 -3.25 -7.96 6.16
C PHE A 407 -1.87 -7.45 5.75
N SER A 408 -0.85 -7.91 6.47
CA SER A 408 0.56 -7.69 6.16
C SER A 408 1.08 -8.90 5.37
N GLU A 409 1.50 -8.69 4.12
CA GLU A 409 2.00 -9.77 3.26
C GLU A 409 3.33 -9.41 2.57
N GLY A 410 4.39 -10.19 2.81
CA GLY A 410 5.67 -10.02 2.11
C GLY A 410 6.38 -8.69 2.39
N ASN A 411 6.13 -8.03 3.50
CA ASN A 411 6.82 -6.81 3.89
C ASN A 411 8.23 -7.09 4.45
N TYR A 412 9.08 -6.08 4.45
CA TYR A 412 10.43 -6.15 5.03
C TYR A 412 10.58 -5.10 6.12
N PHE A 413 10.64 -5.54 7.37
CA PHE A 413 10.69 -4.69 8.56
C PHE A 413 12.08 -4.70 9.17
N ILE A 414 12.69 -3.52 9.28
CA ILE A 414 13.92 -3.32 10.07
C ILE A 414 13.54 -2.51 11.30
N ALA A 415 13.47 -3.16 12.47
CA ALA A 415 13.22 -2.45 13.71
C ALA A 415 14.36 -1.49 14.06
N PRO A 416 14.08 -0.36 14.74
CA PRO A 416 15.09 0.55 15.27
C PRO A 416 15.95 -0.13 16.35
N ASP A 417 17.08 0.49 16.69
CA ASP A 417 17.97 0.06 17.77
C ASP A 417 17.46 0.52 19.16
N ILE A 418 16.13 0.54 19.33
CA ILE A 418 15.41 0.93 20.55
C ILE A 418 14.71 -0.33 21.10
N PRO A 419 15.04 -0.78 22.33
CA PRO A 419 14.51 -2.04 22.88
C PRO A 419 12.98 -2.13 22.92
N ASN A 420 12.30 -1.01 23.17
CA ASN A 420 10.84 -0.97 23.32
C ASN A 420 10.08 -0.72 22.01
N ALA A 421 10.78 -0.59 20.88
CA ALA A 421 10.18 -0.32 19.57
C ALA A 421 10.42 -1.48 18.58
N LYS A 422 10.40 -2.73 19.07
CA LYS A 422 10.58 -3.94 18.27
C LYS A 422 9.27 -4.48 17.69
N GLU A 423 8.15 -4.21 18.37
CA GLU A 423 6.85 -4.60 17.85
C GLU A 423 6.49 -3.71 16.65
N VAL A 424 6.20 -4.35 15.51
CA VAL A 424 5.70 -3.69 14.30
C VAL A 424 4.32 -3.08 14.55
N THR A 425 3.52 -3.76 15.36
CA THR A 425 2.10 -3.49 15.55
C THR A 425 1.80 -2.61 16.77
N LYS A 426 0.80 -1.72 16.66
CA LYS A 426 0.25 -0.98 17.81
C LYS A 426 -1.27 -0.94 17.75
N ARG A 427 -1.93 -1.52 18.76
CA ARG A 427 -3.38 -1.39 18.96
C ARG A 427 -3.64 -0.19 19.86
N GLU A 428 -4.46 0.75 19.39
CA GLU A 428 -4.85 1.94 20.15
C GLU A 428 -6.10 1.66 21.01
N VAL A 429 -6.08 0.55 21.76
CA VAL A 429 -7.13 0.12 22.70
C VAL A 429 -6.56 -0.76 23.81
N ASN A 430 -7.20 -0.77 24.97
CA ASN A 430 -6.77 -1.58 26.13
C ASN A 430 -7.24 -3.05 26.07
N GLY A 431 -8.26 -3.38 25.27
CA GLY A 431 -8.86 -4.71 25.21
C GLY A 431 -9.73 -4.92 23.97
N GLY A 432 -10.34 -6.10 23.85
CA GLY A 432 -11.28 -6.42 22.76
C GLY A 432 -10.65 -6.61 21.36
N TRP A 433 -9.38 -6.25 21.16
CA TRP A 433 -8.69 -6.33 19.86
C TRP A 433 -8.36 -7.76 19.41
N LYS A 434 -8.46 -8.76 20.28
CA LYS A 434 -8.14 -10.16 19.94
C LYS A 434 -9.02 -10.71 18.80
N SER A 435 -10.23 -10.17 18.62
CA SER A 435 -11.13 -10.50 17.51
C SER A 435 -10.79 -9.79 16.20
N TRP A 436 -9.95 -8.75 16.23
CA TRP A 436 -9.58 -7.98 15.05
C TRP A 436 -8.61 -8.78 14.20
N LYS A 437 -8.84 -8.81 12.89
CA LYS A 437 -8.09 -9.64 11.95
C LYS A 437 -6.82 -8.91 11.52
N TRP A 438 -5.75 -9.10 12.27
CA TRP A 438 -4.42 -8.57 11.97
C TRP A 438 -3.48 -9.74 11.73
N ARG A 439 -3.11 -9.95 10.46
CA ARG A 439 -2.39 -11.15 10.02
C ARG A 439 -1.11 -10.76 9.29
N SER A 440 -0.10 -11.59 9.45
CA SER A 440 1.21 -11.47 8.83
C SER A 440 1.52 -12.75 8.05
N SER A 441 2.02 -12.61 6.83
CA SER A 441 2.36 -13.73 5.95
C SER A 441 3.56 -13.37 5.07
N LYS A 442 4.54 -14.26 4.92
CA LYS A 442 5.77 -14.05 4.10
C LYS A 442 6.62 -12.81 4.50
N ASP A 443 6.30 -12.14 5.60
CA ASP A 443 7.04 -10.98 6.08
C ASP A 443 8.44 -11.38 6.55
N VAL A 444 9.39 -10.47 6.40
CA VAL A 444 10.75 -10.58 6.93
C VAL A 444 10.94 -9.58 8.05
N PHE A 445 11.45 -10.07 9.17
CA PHE A 445 11.71 -9.27 10.36
C PHE A 445 13.21 -9.23 10.65
N MET A 446 13.77 -8.03 10.66
CA MET A 446 15.17 -7.76 10.93
C MET A 446 15.31 -6.99 12.25
N ASN A 447 16.48 -7.13 12.90
CA ASN A 447 16.80 -6.46 14.15
C ASN A 447 15.77 -6.72 15.27
N SER A 448 15.36 -7.98 15.41
CA SER A 448 14.38 -8.44 16.39
C SER A 448 12.98 -7.85 16.24
N ALA A 449 12.64 -7.31 15.06
CA ALA A 449 11.27 -6.95 14.75
C ALA A 449 10.33 -8.15 14.91
N TYR A 450 9.08 -7.91 15.28
CA TYR A 450 8.05 -8.95 15.27
C TYR A 450 6.66 -8.37 15.09
N PHE A 451 5.73 -9.19 14.60
CA PHE A 451 4.33 -8.84 14.40
C PHE A 451 3.46 -9.68 15.32
N VAL A 452 2.68 -9.03 16.19
CA VAL A 452 1.68 -9.74 17.02
C VAL A 452 0.42 -9.90 16.18
N GLN A 453 0.01 -11.14 15.89
CA GLN A 453 -1.20 -11.42 15.12
C GLN A 453 -2.45 -11.53 15.99
N SER A 454 -3.62 -11.30 15.41
CA SER A 454 -4.92 -11.48 16.06
C SER A 454 -6.02 -11.85 15.06
N GLY A 455 -7.15 -12.33 15.60
CA GLY A 455 -8.29 -12.76 14.81
C GLY A 455 -8.04 -14.10 14.08
N TYR A 456 -9.14 -14.83 13.87
CA TYR A 456 -9.17 -16.08 13.13
C TYR A 456 -9.87 -15.89 11.76
N GLY A 457 -9.63 -16.82 10.84
CA GLY A 457 -10.19 -16.82 9.49
C GLY A 457 -9.38 -15.98 8.49
N SER A 458 -9.89 -15.93 7.26
CA SER A 458 -9.22 -15.26 6.16
C SER A 458 -9.25 -13.73 6.33
N CYS A 459 -8.07 -13.13 6.21
CA CYS A 459 -7.81 -11.70 6.01
C CYS A 459 -7.49 -11.39 4.54
N ALA A 460 -7.61 -12.39 3.66
CA ALA A 460 -7.32 -12.22 2.26
C ALA A 460 -8.27 -11.16 1.70
N PRO A 461 -7.74 -10.21 0.93
CA PRO A 461 -8.56 -9.21 0.29
C PRO A 461 -9.58 -9.93 -0.60
N ARG A 462 -10.86 -9.53 -0.52
CA ARG A 462 -11.87 -9.94 -1.51
C ARG A 462 -11.64 -9.20 -2.84
N TYR A 463 -10.45 -9.35 -3.40
CA TYR A 463 -10.12 -8.85 -4.71
C TYR A 463 -10.89 -9.64 -5.75
N SER A 464 -11.46 -8.94 -6.73
CA SER A 464 -11.82 -9.59 -7.98
C SER A 464 -10.56 -10.14 -8.64
N GLN A 465 -10.71 -11.04 -9.62
CA GLN A 465 -9.58 -11.50 -10.43
C GLN A 465 -8.84 -10.34 -11.13
N ALA A 466 -9.55 -9.24 -11.42
CA ALA A 466 -8.98 -8.02 -11.97
C ALA A 466 -8.31 -7.12 -10.92
N GLN A 467 -8.41 -7.42 -9.63
CA GLN A 467 -7.74 -6.69 -8.55
C GLN A 467 -6.62 -7.50 -7.90
N SER A 468 -6.56 -8.81 -8.16
CA SER A 468 -5.56 -9.67 -7.55
C SER A 468 -4.18 -9.41 -8.13
N PHE A 469 -3.16 -9.60 -7.29
CA PHE A 469 -1.77 -9.52 -7.67
C PHE A 469 -0.95 -10.52 -6.85
N THR A 470 0.20 -10.91 -7.39
CA THR A 470 1.10 -11.81 -6.68
C THR A 470 1.97 -11.03 -5.71
N VAL A 471 1.93 -11.43 -4.44
CA VAL A 471 2.82 -10.91 -3.40
C VAL A 471 4.08 -11.77 -3.31
N SER A 472 5.22 -11.13 -3.51
CA SER A 472 6.53 -11.78 -3.44
C SER A 472 6.94 -12.06 -1.98
N PRO A 473 7.86 -13.01 -1.72
CA PRO A 473 8.44 -13.16 -0.39
C PRO A 473 9.10 -11.86 0.09
N GLY A 474 9.02 -11.56 1.39
CA GLY A 474 9.52 -10.29 1.93
C GLY A 474 11.02 -10.06 1.73
N SER A 475 11.81 -11.11 1.51
CA SER A 475 13.23 -10.99 1.17
C SER A 475 13.50 -10.28 -0.16
N MET A 476 12.52 -10.23 -1.06
CA MET A 476 12.62 -9.54 -2.35
C MET A 476 12.27 -8.05 -2.24
N THR A 477 11.56 -7.67 -1.19
CA THR A 477 11.00 -6.33 -1.00
C THR A 477 12.04 -5.20 -1.10
N PRO A 478 13.25 -5.30 -0.51
CA PRO A 478 14.27 -4.26 -0.70
C PRO A 478 14.64 -3.97 -2.16
N ALA A 479 14.56 -4.98 -3.05
CA ALA A 479 14.78 -4.79 -4.48
C ALA A 479 13.51 -4.31 -5.21
N LEU A 480 12.33 -4.72 -4.74
CA LEU A 480 11.04 -4.28 -5.32
C LEU A 480 10.74 -2.80 -5.02
N THR A 481 11.31 -2.24 -3.95
CA THR A 481 11.13 -0.85 -3.54
C THR A 481 12.36 0.01 -3.77
N SER A 482 13.32 -0.43 -4.61
CA SER A 482 14.56 0.33 -4.84
C SER A 482 14.33 1.65 -5.56
N ASP A 483 13.27 1.72 -6.37
CA ASP A 483 12.93 2.86 -7.21
C ASP A 483 11.73 3.64 -6.65
N ALA A 484 11.44 3.49 -5.35
CA ALA A 484 10.35 4.20 -4.70
C ALA A 484 10.59 5.73 -4.72
N GLY A 485 9.52 6.50 -4.93
CA GLY A 485 9.56 7.94 -5.10
C GLY A 485 9.53 8.39 -6.58
N PRO A 486 9.69 9.68 -6.87
CA PRO A 486 9.59 10.22 -8.22
C PRO A 486 10.62 9.60 -9.18
N LEU A 487 10.15 9.26 -10.38
CA LEU A 487 10.97 8.66 -11.42
C LEU A 487 11.74 9.73 -12.21
N ASN A 488 13.04 9.48 -12.43
CA ASN A 488 13.88 10.28 -13.31
C ASN A 488 13.69 9.84 -14.77
N CYS A 489 12.54 10.19 -15.34
CA CYS A 489 12.15 9.87 -16.71
C CYS A 489 12.77 10.83 -17.73
N VAL A 490 13.34 10.30 -18.82
CA VAL A 490 13.80 11.09 -19.97
C VAL A 490 12.87 10.89 -21.15
N VAL A 491 12.52 11.97 -21.84
CA VAL A 491 11.63 11.93 -23.01
C VAL A 491 12.24 11.03 -24.10
N GLY A 492 11.49 10.03 -24.54
CA GLY A 492 11.92 9.06 -25.55
C GLY A 492 12.67 7.85 -25.00
N GLU A 493 12.92 7.80 -23.69
CA GLU A 493 13.51 6.65 -23.01
C GLU A 493 12.47 5.93 -22.14
N ALA A 494 12.75 4.67 -21.83
CA ALA A 494 11.91 3.92 -20.90
C ALA A 494 12.19 4.41 -19.48
N CYS A 495 11.10 4.78 -18.80
CA CYS A 495 10.98 4.56 -17.36
C CYS A 495 10.42 3.14 -17.17
#